data_AF-A0A2A4T3T6-F1
#
_entry.id   AF-A0A2A4T3T6-F1
#
_cell.length_a   1.000
_cell.length_b   1.000
_cell.length_c   1.000
_cell.angle_alpha   90.00
_cell.angle_beta   90.00
_cell.angle_gamma   90.00
#
_symmetry.space_group_name_H-M   'P 1'
#
loop_
_entity.id
_entity.type
_entity.pdbx_description
1 polymer ?
#
loop_
_entity_poly.entity_id
_entity_poly.type
_entity_poly.pdbx_seq_one_letter_code
_entity_poly.pdbx_strand_id
1 'polypeptide(L)'
;MTIKVIKNCQYLACMNPSAGSFFVNPRLQRHFWVLAIPFPESQSLFTIYSTFLNKHFNKFKGSIQELVQNVIKATLTLHGEVVTNFRKTAANFHYEFTVRHLTNIF
;
A
#
# COMPACT_ATOMS: atom_id res chain seq x y z
N MET A 1 -0.92 43.44 -5.07
CA MET A 1 -1.22 42.00 -5.25
C MET A 1 -1.77 41.80 -6.65
N THR A 2 -1.11 40.99 -7.48
CA THR A 2 -1.57 40.67 -8.85
C THR A 2 -2.53 39.48 -8.82
N ILE A 3 -3.61 39.56 -9.61
CA ILE A 3 -4.59 38.47 -9.75
C ILE A 3 -3.93 37.26 -10.40
N LYS A 4 -4.08 36.08 -9.79
CA LYS A 4 -3.66 34.81 -10.38
C LYS A 4 -4.89 34.02 -10.79
N VAL A 5 -4.93 33.57 -12.04
CA VAL A 5 -6.01 32.73 -12.59
C VAL A 5 -5.44 31.35 -12.88
N ILE A 6 -5.99 30.33 -12.23
CA ILE A 6 -5.62 28.93 -12.46
C ILE A 6 -6.59 28.35 -13.50
N LYS A 7 -6.07 27.82 -14.60
CA LYS A 7 -6.86 27.22 -15.68
C LYS A 7 -6.33 25.82 -15.98
N ASN A 8 -7.22 24.91 -16.37
CA ASN A 8 -6.91 23.55 -16.83
C ASN A 8 -6.10 22.70 -15.83
N CYS A 9 -6.48 22.71 -14.55
CA CYS A 9 -5.86 21.87 -13.52
C CYS A 9 -6.87 20.91 -12.87
N GLN A 10 -6.40 19.73 -12.50
CA GLN A 10 -7.09 18.77 -11.64
C GLN A 10 -6.24 18.56 -10.38
N TYR A 11 -6.89 18.37 -9.24
CA TYR A 11 -6.23 18.20 -7.95
C TYR A 11 -6.51 16.80 -7.40
N LEU A 12 -5.46 16.13 -6.95
CA LEU A 12 -5.51 14.87 -6.22
C LEU A 12 -4.68 15.02 -4.95
N ALA A 13 -5.21 14.55 -3.83
CA ALA A 13 -4.53 14.57 -2.54
C ALA A 13 -4.77 13.24 -1.82
N CYS A 14 -3.79 12.81 -1.02
CA CYS A 14 -3.90 11.64 -0.14
C CYS A 14 -3.36 11.99 1.25
N MET A 15 -3.86 11.30 2.26
CA MET A 15 -3.37 11.42 3.64
C MET A 15 -3.44 10.07 4.34
N ASN A 16 -2.59 9.88 5.35
CA ASN A 16 -2.65 8.73 6.22
C ASN A 16 -3.82 8.86 7.20
N PRO A 17 -4.55 7.76 7.51
CA PRO A 17 -5.56 7.77 8.56
C PRO A 17 -4.91 8.14 9.90
N SER A 18 -5.63 8.96 10.66
CA SER A 18 -5.21 9.79 11.79
C SER A 18 -4.11 9.18 12.69
N ALA A 19 -2.88 9.64 12.51
CA ALA A 19 -1.81 9.52 13.50
C ALA A 19 -1.40 10.93 13.94
N GLY A 20 -2.21 11.57 14.80
CA GLY A 20 -1.95 12.91 15.33
C GLY A 20 -2.75 14.05 14.66
N SER A 21 -2.14 15.23 14.51
CA SER A 21 -2.79 16.51 14.17
C SER A 21 -3.14 16.73 12.68
N PHE A 22 -3.57 15.70 11.96
CA PHE A 22 -3.99 15.83 10.55
C PHE A 22 -5.47 16.20 10.44
N PHE A 23 -5.81 17.47 10.75
CA PHE A 23 -7.15 18.00 10.53
C PHE A 23 -7.21 18.81 9.23
N VAL A 24 -8.06 18.41 8.30
CA VAL A 24 -8.35 19.20 7.09
C VAL A 24 -9.40 20.25 7.43
N ASN A 25 -9.17 21.51 7.02
CA ASN A 25 -10.19 22.55 7.17
C ASN A 25 -11.45 22.15 6.36
N PRO A 26 -12.65 22.12 6.97
CA PRO A 26 -13.88 21.73 6.26
C PRO A 26 -14.15 22.54 4.98
N ARG A 27 -13.72 23.81 4.94
CA ARG A 27 -13.85 24.66 3.74
C ARG A 27 -13.03 24.14 2.58
N LEU A 28 -11.82 23.64 2.84
CA LEU A 28 -10.97 23.02 1.83
C LEU A 28 -11.53 21.65 1.43
N GLN A 29 -11.90 20.83 2.41
CA GLN A 29 -12.41 19.47 2.16
C GLN A 29 -13.67 19.45 1.29
N ARG A 30 -14.55 20.46 1.39
CA ARG A 30 -15.74 20.58 0.54
C ARG A 30 -15.44 20.61 -0.96
N HIS A 31 -14.22 21.02 -1.36
CA HIS A 31 -13.80 21.03 -2.76
C HIS A 31 -13.29 19.67 -3.27
N PHE A 32 -13.19 18.67 -2.39
CA PHE A 32 -12.73 17.33 -2.71
C PHE A 32 -13.85 16.32 -2.51
N TRP A 33 -13.86 15.30 -3.38
CA TRP A 33 -14.54 14.06 -3.07
C TRP A 33 -13.57 13.14 -2.30
N VAL A 34 -14.04 12.57 -1.20
CA VAL A 34 -13.18 11.82 -0.27
C VAL A 34 -13.42 10.33 -0.42
N LEU A 35 -12.32 9.58 -0.56
CA LEU A 35 -12.31 8.13 -0.59
C LEU A 35 -11.46 7.59 0.57
N ALA A 36 -12.04 6.68 1.35
CA ALA A 36 -11.30 5.90 2.33
C ALA A 36 -10.82 4.60 1.67
N ILE A 37 -9.50 4.43 1.58
CA ILE A 37 -8.89 3.23 1.00
C ILE A 37 -8.39 2.35 2.15
N PRO A 38 -9.08 1.24 2.48
CA PRO A 38 -8.61 0.30 3.48
C PRO A 38 -7.40 -0.49 2.96
N PHE A 39 -6.76 -1.24 3.85
CA PHE A 39 -5.74 -2.20 3.43
C PHE A 39 -6.35 -3.24 2.48
N PRO A 40 -5.68 -3.59 1.36
CA PRO A 40 -6.22 -4.56 0.41
C PRO A 40 -6.41 -5.94 1.02
N GLU A 41 -7.39 -6.68 0.51
CA GLU A 41 -7.61 -8.07 0.92
C GLU A 41 -6.42 -8.97 0.53
N SER A 42 -6.15 -9.97 1.37
CA SER A 42 -5.06 -10.95 1.12
C SER A 42 -5.18 -11.64 -0.24
N GLN A 43 -6.41 -11.93 -0.69
CA GLN A 43 -6.65 -12.52 -2.00
C GLN A 43 -6.25 -11.57 -3.14
N SER A 44 -6.57 -10.28 -3.01
CA SER A 44 -6.17 -9.27 -3.99
C SER A 44 -4.65 -9.14 -4.06
N LEU A 45 -3.98 -9.09 -2.90
CA LEU A 45 -2.51 -9.06 -2.84
C LEU A 45 -1.89 -10.31 -3.48
N PHE A 46 -2.45 -11.48 -3.19
CA PHE A 46 -2.00 -12.74 -3.78
C PHE A 46 -2.08 -12.71 -5.31
N THR A 47 -3.20 -12.24 -5.88
CA THR A 47 -3.36 -12.10 -7.33
C THR A 47 -2.36 -11.10 -7.91
N ILE A 48 -2.23 -9.92 -7.30
CA ILE A 48 -1.30 -8.87 -7.77
C ILE A 48 0.13 -9.43 -7.81
N TYR A 49 0.64 -9.97 -6.70
CA TYR A 49 2.02 -10.46 -6.65
C TYR A 49 2.23 -11.73 -7.48
N SER A 50 1.21 -12.57 -7.64
CA SER A 50 1.26 -13.71 -8.56
C SER A 50 1.46 -13.26 -9.99
N THR A 51 0.75 -12.22 -10.46
CA THR A 51 0.93 -11.73 -11.83
C THR A 51 2.33 -11.18 -12.07
N PHE A 52 2.91 -10.47 -11.10
CA PHE A 52 4.27 -9.94 -11.20
C PHE A 52 5.32 -11.04 -11.20
N LEU A 53 5.29 -11.93 -10.20
CA LEU A 53 6.31 -12.97 -10.06
C LEU A 53 6.20 -14.04 -11.16
N ASN A 54 5.01 -14.48 -11.54
CA ASN A 54 4.87 -15.45 -12.63
C ASN A 54 5.45 -14.88 -13.94
N LYS A 55 5.24 -13.58 -14.21
CA LYS A 55 5.84 -12.91 -15.37
C LYS A 55 7.37 -12.79 -15.24
N HIS A 56 7.87 -12.49 -14.04
CA HIS A 56 9.32 -12.41 -13.77
C HIS A 56 10.01 -13.77 -13.97
N PHE A 57 9.37 -14.85 -13.50
CA PHE A 57 9.93 -16.20 -13.51
C PHE A 57 9.63 -17.03 -14.77
N ASN A 58 8.90 -16.48 -15.75
CA ASN A 58 8.51 -17.19 -16.97
C ASN A 58 9.72 -17.74 -17.79
N LYS A 59 10.89 -17.11 -17.69
CA LYS A 59 12.11 -17.56 -18.39
C LYS A 59 12.83 -18.73 -17.70
N PHE A 60 12.42 -19.09 -16.49
CA PHE A 60 13.07 -20.12 -15.69
C PHE A 60 12.40 -21.48 -15.90
N LYS A 61 13.05 -22.56 -15.45
CA LYS A 61 12.53 -23.92 -15.54
C LYS A 61 11.18 -24.05 -14.79
N GLY A 62 10.31 -24.94 -15.28
CA GLY A 62 8.98 -25.17 -14.69
C GLY A 62 9.02 -25.50 -13.19
N SER A 63 10.03 -26.26 -12.74
CA SER A 63 10.22 -26.59 -11.33
C SER A 63 10.41 -25.36 -10.42
N ILE A 64 10.96 -24.25 -10.95
CA ILE A 64 11.10 -22.99 -10.22
C ILE A 64 9.77 -22.21 -10.26
N GLN A 65 9.06 -22.25 -11.39
CA GLN A 65 7.77 -21.58 -11.55
C GLN A 65 6.70 -22.17 -10.59
N GLU A 66 6.73 -23.49 -10.37
CA GLU A 66 5.85 -24.18 -9.42
C GLU A 66 6.01 -23.68 -7.98
N LEU A 67 7.21 -23.20 -7.61
CA LEU A 67 7.49 -22.68 -6.26
C LEU A 67 6.98 -21.27 -6.03
N VAL A 68 6.72 -20.49 -7.09
CA VAL A 68 6.34 -19.06 -7.00
C VAL A 68 5.10 -18.86 -6.13
N GLN A 69 4.08 -19.71 -6.32
CA GLN A 69 2.82 -19.62 -5.57
C GLN A 69 3.03 -19.87 -4.06
N ASN A 70 3.90 -20.84 -3.72
CA ASN A 70 4.24 -21.17 -2.34
C ASN A 70 5.00 -20.03 -1.66
N VAL A 71 5.94 -19.40 -2.37
CA VAL A 71 6.70 -18.25 -1.87
C VAL A 71 5.76 -17.09 -1.56
N ILE A 72 4.85 -16.73 -2.48
CA ILE A 72 3.89 -15.64 -2.26
C ILE A 72 3.02 -15.92 -1.03
N LYS A 73 2.49 -17.13 -0.92
CA LYS A 73 1.65 -17.52 0.22
C LYS A 73 2.41 -17.47 1.55
N ALA A 74 3.66 -17.93 1.56
CA ALA A 74 4.51 -17.86 2.74
C ALA A 74 4.81 -16.41 3.13
N THR A 75 5.19 -15.56 2.18
CA THR A 75 5.47 -14.14 2.41
C THR A 75 4.25 -13.37 2.93
N LEU A 76 3.06 -13.60 2.37
CA LEU A 76 1.84 -12.93 2.82
C LEU A 76 1.42 -13.39 4.22
N THR A 77 1.53 -14.69 4.52
CA THR A 77 1.27 -15.22 5.87
C THR A 77 2.22 -14.62 6.89
N LEU A 78 3.53 -14.64 6.61
CA LEU A 78 4.56 -14.07 7.47
C LEU A 78 4.34 -12.58 7.70
N HIS A 79 4.05 -11.82 6.65
CA HIS A 79 3.77 -10.40 6.76
C HIS A 79 2.55 -10.14 7.67
N GLY A 80 1.49 -10.94 7.56
CA GLY A 80 0.32 -10.84 8.44
C GLY A 80 0.66 -11.07 9.91
N GLU A 81 1.49 -12.08 10.21
CA GLU A 81 1.96 -12.34 11.58
C GLU A 81 2.85 -11.20 12.10
N VAL A 82 3.75 -10.67 11.26
CA VAL A 82 4.62 -9.55 11.63
C VAL A 82 3.81 -8.30 11.94
N VAL A 83 2.84 -7.94 11.10
CA VAL A 83 1.94 -6.79 11.34
C VAL A 83 1.20 -6.93 12.67
N THR A 84 0.78 -8.16 13.00
CA THR A 84 -0.01 -8.42 14.21
C THR A 84 0.83 -8.33 15.49
N ASN A 85 2.06 -8.85 15.44
CA ASN A 85 2.98 -8.94 16.59
C ASN A 85 3.81 -7.66 16.80
N PHE A 86 4.22 -6.99 15.72
CA PHE A 86 5.07 -5.79 15.75
C PHE A 86 4.23 -4.53 15.52
N ARG A 87 3.53 -4.09 16.56
CA ARG A 87 2.65 -2.92 16.48
C ARG A 87 3.42 -1.61 16.68
N LYS A 88 3.05 -0.59 15.90
CA LYS A 88 3.53 0.79 16.07
C LYS A 88 3.07 1.32 17.43
N THR A 89 4.02 1.60 18.31
CA THR A 89 3.77 2.24 19.61
C THR A 89 4.67 3.47 19.76
N ALA A 90 4.46 4.28 20.80
CA ALA A 90 5.34 5.43 21.07
C ALA A 90 6.81 4.98 21.26
N ALA A 91 7.03 3.84 21.92
CA ALA A 91 8.36 3.25 22.08
C ALA A 91 8.89 2.62 20.78
N ASN A 92 8.02 1.94 20.02
CA ASN A 92 8.37 1.25 18.78
C ASN A 92 7.76 1.97 17.57
N PHE A 93 8.10 3.24 17.38
CA PHE A 93 7.51 4.06 16.31
C PHE A 93 7.95 3.65 14.90
N HIS A 94 9.04 2.88 14.80
CA HIS A 94 9.61 2.40 13.54
C HIS A 94 8.92 1.13 13.01
N TYR A 95 8.02 0.51 13.79
CA TYR A 95 7.24 -0.63 13.33
C TYR A 95 6.13 -0.16 12.38
N GLU A 96 6.45 -0.15 11.10
CA GLU A 96 5.53 0.23 10.02
C GLU A 96 5.58 -0.81 8.90
N PHE A 97 4.44 -1.44 8.64
CA PHE A 97 4.31 -2.52 7.66
C PHE A 97 3.21 -2.14 6.67
N THR A 98 3.61 -1.82 5.44
CA THR A 98 2.72 -1.31 4.39
C THR A 98 2.89 -2.16 3.13
N VAL A 99 1.95 -2.02 2.18
CA VAL A 99 2.05 -2.67 0.86
C VAL A 99 3.35 -2.32 0.14
N ARG A 100 3.91 -1.12 0.38
CA ARG A 100 5.21 -0.71 -0.18
C ARG A 100 6.35 -1.65 0.25
N HIS A 101 6.36 -2.09 1.50
CA HIS A 101 7.37 -3.02 1.99
C HIS A 101 7.25 -4.38 1.29
N LEU A 102 6.01 -4.86 1.06
CA LEU A 102 5.79 -6.05 0.25
C LEU A 102 6.26 -5.86 -1.20
N THR A 103 5.95 -4.72 -1.83
CA THR A 103 6.36 -4.43 -3.21
C THR A 103 7.88 -4.34 -3.38
N ASN A 104 8.63 -3.96 -2.34
CA ASN A 104 10.09 -3.93 -2.42
C ASN A 104 10.73 -5.32 -2.34
N ILE A 105 10.01 -6.33 -1.84
CA ILE A 105 10.50 -7.71 -1.69
C ILE A 105 10.26 -8.52 -2.97
N PHE A 106 9.20 -8.20 -3.71
CA PHE A 106 8.78 -8.89 -4.94
C PHE A 106 9.33 -8.24 -6.21
#